data_AF-A0A439CT91-F1
#
_entry.id   AF-A0A439CT91-F1
#
_cell.length_a   1.000
_cell.length_b   1.000
_cell.length_c   1.000
_cell.angle_alpha   90.00
_cell.angle_beta   90.00
_cell.angle_gamma   90.00
#
_symmetry.space_group_name_H-M   'P 1'
#
loop_
_entity.id
_entity.type
_entity.pdbx_description
1 polymer ?
#
loop_
_entity_poly.entity_id
_entity_poly.type
_entity_poly.pdbx_seq_one_letter_code
_entity_poly.pdbx_strand_id
1 'polypeptide(L)' 'FAARPSGFQCSPADPSIIQSYCDAADPYCCNGNDANTHQGYVTEYGSEALAFIQSLLDA' A
#
# COMPACT_ATOMS: atom_id res chain seq x y z
N PHE A 1 -4.14 12.00 -6.54
CA PHE A 1 -4.54 10.67 -7.03
C PHE A 1 -3.99 10.33 -8.41
N ALA A 2 -3.29 9.20 -8.56
CA ALA A 2 -2.81 8.67 -9.84
C ALA A 2 -3.11 7.16 -9.94
N ALA A 3 -4.39 6.81 -10.11
CA ALA A 3 -4.84 5.42 -10.15
C ALA A 3 -4.21 4.63 -11.30
N ARG A 4 -3.90 3.36 -11.06
CA ARG A 4 -3.72 2.39 -12.15
C ARG A 4 -5.06 2.20 -12.90
N PRO A 5 -5.03 1.85 -14.21
CA PRO A 5 -6.25 1.50 -14.93
C PRO A 5 -7.03 0.39 -14.20
N SER A 6 -8.35 0.42 -14.30
CA SER A 6 -9.18 -0.65 -13.74
C SER A 6 -8.80 -2.00 -14.35
N GLY A 7 -8.56 -3.01 -13.51
CA GLY A 7 -8.11 -4.33 -13.93
C GLY A 7 -6.62 -4.42 -14.29
N PHE A 8 -5.81 -3.42 -13.94
CA PHE A 8 -4.36 -3.50 -14.09
C PHE A 8 -3.80 -4.73 -13.37
N GLN A 9 -3.03 -5.53 -14.11
CA GLN A 9 -2.28 -6.65 -13.54
C GLN A 9 -0.84 -6.23 -13.32
N CYS A 10 -0.37 -6.39 -12.10
CA CYS A 10 1.05 -6.26 -11.82
C CYS A 10 1.76 -7.40 -12.55
N SER A 11 2.60 -7.07 -13.52
CA SER A 11 3.33 -8.03 -14.35
C SER A 11 4.65 -7.38 -14.78
N PRO A 12 5.78 -8.11 -14.77
CA PRO A 12 5.92 -9.57 -14.58
C PRO A 12 5.93 -10.05 -13.11
N ALA A 13 5.78 -9.14 -12.14
CA ALA A 13 5.75 -9.50 -10.71
C ALA A 13 4.46 -10.24 -10.31
N ASP A 14 4.50 -11.00 -9.23
CA ASP A 14 3.33 -11.66 -8.65
C ASP A 14 2.58 -10.67 -7.72
N PRO A 15 1.25 -10.47 -7.84
CA PRO A 15 0.53 -9.61 -6.89
C PRO A 15 0.58 -10.11 -5.44
N SER A 16 0.82 -11.41 -5.19
CA SER A 16 0.92 -11.98 -3.84
C SER A 16 2.14 -11.51 -3.03
N ILE A 17 3.15 -10.93 -3.68
CA ILE A 17 4.32 -10.36 -3.00
C ILE A 17 4.20 -8.85 -2.72
N ILE A 18 3.02 -8.26 -2.94
CA ILE A 18 2.78 -6.82 -2.81
C ILE A 18 1.69 -6.55 -1.79
N GLN A 19 1.99 -5.66 -0.84
CA GLN A 19 1.02 -5.07 0.06
C GLN A 19 1.13 -3.54 -0.07
N SER A 20 0.11 -2.89 -0.64
CA SER A 20 0.08 -1.45 -0.94
C SER A 20 -0.96 -0.74 -0.07
N TYR A 21 -0.51 -0.08 0.99
CA TYR A 21 -1.36 0.65 1.92
C TYR A 21 -1.70 2.06 1.39
N CYS A 22 -2.96 2.47 1.54
CA CYS A 22 -3.45 3.79 1.16
C CYS A 22 -4.80 4.05 1.80
N ASP A 23 -4.93 5.13 2.55
CA ASP A 23 -6.16 5.50 3.24
C ASP A 23 -6.99 6.53 2.51
N ALA A 24 -8.29 6.53 2.79
CA ALA A 24 -9.26 7.41 2.13
C ALA A 24 -8.95 8.91 2.32
N ALA A 25 -8.31 9.29 3.44
CA ALA A 25 -7.97 10.68 3.74
C ALA A 25 -6.73 11.19 3.00
N ASP A 26 -5.91 10.32 2.41
CA ASP A 26 -4.70 10.70 1.68
C ASP A 26 -5.02 11.35 0.33
N PRO A 27 -4.56 12.59 0.07
CA PRO A 27 -4.86 13.32 -1.18
C PRO A 27 -4.00 12.88 -2.39
N TYR A 28 -2.94 12.10 -2.18
CA TYR A 28 -1.99 11.69 -3.20
C TYR A 28 -2.29 10.29 -3.73
N CYS A 29 -2.37 9.30 -2.84
CA CYS A 29 -2.68 7.92 -3.22
C CYS A 29 -4.19 7.66 -3.33
N CYS A 30 -5.01 8.51 -2.71
CA CYS A 30 -6.46 8.48 -2.80
C CYS A 30 -7.01 9.88 -3.19
N ASN A 31 -8.30 10.10 -3.00
CA ASN A 31 -9.01 11.36 -3.28
C ASN A 31 -9.34 12.14 -1.99
N GLY A 32 -8.58 11.92 -0.93
CA GLY A 32 -8.76 12.60 0.36
C GLY A 32 -8.25 14.04 0.37
N ASN A 33 -8.12 14.61 1.57
CA ASN A 33 -7.74 16.01 1.76
C ASN A 33 -6.79 16.24 2.95
N ASP A 34 -6.29 15.19 3.60
CA ASP A 34 -5.34 15.30 4.71
C ASP A 34 -3.95 14.78 4.30
N ALA A 35 -3.03 15.73 4.07
CA ALA A 35 -1.66 15.40 3.71
C ALA A 35 -0.88 14.73 4.87
N ASN A 36 -1.34 14.82 6.12
CA ASN A 36 -0.67 14.16 7.25
C ASN A 36 -0.87 12.64 7.21
N THR A 37 -2.04 12.18 6.76
CA THR A 37 -2.33 10.75 6.55
C THR A 37 -1.24 10.10 5.69
N HIS A 38 -0.82 10.76 4.60
CA HIS A 38 0.24 10.26 3.71
C HIS A 38 1.57 9.99 4.42
N GLN A 39 1.90 10.80 5.44
CA GLN A 39 3.16 10.69 6.16
C GLN A 39 3.10 9.70 7.32
N GLY A 40 1.90 9.20 7.67
CA GLY A 40 1.64 8.38 8.84
C GLY A 40 1.80 6.88 8.63
N TYR A 41 1.90 6.40 7.38
CA TYR A 41 1.74 4.97 7.08
C TYR A 41 2.78 4.05 7.73
N VAL A 42 4.00 4.52 8.01
CA VAL A 42 4.98 3.69 8.75
C VAL A 42 4.53 3.48 10.19
N THR A 43 3.98 4.52 10.83
CA THR A 43 3.45 4.43 12.20
C THR A 43 2.21 3.54 12.25
N GLU A 44 1.33 3.65 11.25
CA GLU A 44 0.06 2.92 11.19
C GLU A 44 0.24 1.46 10.76
N TYR A 45 0.93 1.22 9.65
CA TYR A 45 1.04 -0.08 9.00
C TYR A 45 2.40 -0.75 9.14
N GLY A 46 3.36 -0.15 9.85
CA GLY A 46 4.73 -0.68 9.94
C GLY A 46 4.81 -2.10 10.49
N SER A 47 4.02 -2.43 11.51
CA SER A 47 3.96 -3.80 12.05
C SER A 47 3.30 -4.79 11.10
N GLU A 48 2.26 -4.38 10.38
CA GLU A 48 1.56 -5.22 9.39
C GLU A 48 2.46 -5.48 8.18
N ALA A 49 3.15 -4.45 7.70
CA ALA A 49 4.12 -4.56 6.62
C ALA A 49 5.27 -5.51 7.00
N LEU A 50 5.78 -5.43 8.22
CA LEU A 50 6.81 -6.34 8.70
C LEU A 50 6.31 -7.79 8.77
N ALA A 51 5.09 -8.01 9.30
CA ALA A 51 4.49 -9.35 9.35
C ALA A 51 4.27 -9.94 7.95
N PHE A 52 3.81 -9.13 6.99
CA PHE A 52 3.68 -9.54 5.59
C PHE A 52 5.03 -9.96 5.01
N ILE A 53 6.09 -9.16 5.21
CA ILE A 53 7.44 -9.49 4.73
C ILE A 53 7.93 -10.81 5.34
N GLN A 54 7.75 -11.01 6.65
CA GLN A 54 8.14 -12.26 7.32
C GLN A 54 7.40 -13.48 6.74
N SER A 55 6.10 -13.35 6.45
CA SER A 55 5.31 -14.42 5.84
C SER A 55 5.77 -14.83 4.44
N LEU A 56 6.50 -13.96 3.72
CA LEU A 56 7.07 -14.27 2.41
C LEU A 56 8.47 -14.89 2.47
N LEU A 57 9.18 -14.70 3.59
CA LEU A 57 10.56 -15.16 3.77
C LEU A 57 10.63 -16.53 4.43
N ASP A 58 9.63 -16.90 5.23
CA ASP A 58 9.53 -18.19 5.91
C ASP A 58 8.35 -19.00 5.34
N ALA A 59 8.64 -19.89 4.38
CA ALA A 59 7.74 -20.92 3.86
C ALA A 59 8.31 -22.33 4.07
#